data_AF-A5GVS0-F1
#
_entry.id   AF-A5GVS0-F1
#
_cell.length_a   1.000
_cell.length_b   1.000
_cell.length_c   1.000
_cell.angle_alpha   90.00
_cell.angle_beta   90.00
_cell.angle_gamma   90.00
#
_symmetry.space_group_name_H-M   'P 1'
#
loop_
_entity.id
_entity.type
_entity.pdbx_description
1 polymer ?
#
loop_
_entity_poly.entity_id
_entity_poly.type
_entity_poly.pdbx_seq_one_letter_code
_entity_poly.pdbx_strand_id
1 'polypeptide(L)'
;MRNQWAIAMALMASLLGQPAAAQGDGQLVLEPKSCQRSRMMNKLKRQPNQGPCARVVLEQVDGNYITVSFLARGSERGSSNSLSLGGTTTTPLSCRLNKCRLSQPLQLELDNAKEVAYDSEGIESSLPSAWPAVGSCQLSPEAISCSARSMFKAEWQAEASF
;
A
#
# COMPACT_ATOMS: atom_id res chain seq x y z
N MET A 1 -64.29 -31.65 -21.79
CA MET A 1 -62.94 -31.19 -22.18
C MET A 1 -62.38 -30.44 -20.97
N ARG A 2 -61.71 -31.16 -20.05
CA ARG A 2 -60.25 -31.25 -19.82
C ARG A 2 -59.70 -30.12 -18.92
N ASN A 3 -59.55 -30.49 -17.64
CA ASN A 3 -58.78 -29.82 -16.57
C ASN A 3 -57.45 -29.24 -17.05
N GLN A 4 -57.04 -28.09 -16.48
CA GLN A 4 -55.63 -27.79 -16.21
C GLN A 4 -55.48 -27.01 -14.89
N TRP A 5 -54.92 -27.72 -13.90
CA TRP A 5 -54.33 -27.19 -12.67
C TRP A 5 -52.85 -26.86 -12.91
N ALA A 6 -52.31 -26.01 -12.04
CA ALA A 6 -50.89 -25.70 -11.82
C ALA A 6 -50.24 -24.90 -12.96
N ILE A 7 -49.50 -23.83 -12.72
CA ILE A 7 -48.14 -23.82 -12.18
C ILE A 7 -47.79 -22.35 -11.87
N ALA A 8 -47.17 -22.07 -10.71
CA ALA A 8 -46.00 -21.18 -10.57
C ALA A 8 -45.76 -20.80 -9.09
N MET A 9 -45.40 -21.79 -8.28
CA MET A 9 -44.46 -21.53 -7.18
C MET A 9 -43.05 -21.48 -7.77
N ALA A 10 -42.25 -20.50 -7.34
CA ALA A 10 -40.77 -20.47 -7.30
C ALA A 10 -40.19 -19.17 -7.88
N LEU A 11 -40.24 -18.07 -7.12
CA LEU A 11 -39.39 -16.89 -7.31
C LEU A 11 -39.02 -16.30 -5.94
N MET A 12 -38.46 -17.12 -5.03
CA MET A 12 -37.85 -16.63 -3.77
C MET A 12 -36.59 -17.41 -3.43
N ALA A 13 -35.65 -17.52 -4.37
CA ALA A 13 -34.36 -18.15 -4.13
C ALA A 13 -33.24 -17.36 -4.84
N SER A 14 -32.98 -16.14 -4.38
CA SER A 14 -31.84 -15.33 -4.85
C SER A 14 -31.33 -14.36 -3.79
N LEU A 15 -31.21 -14.79 -2.53
CA LEU A 15 -30.52 -14.02 -1.47
C LEU A 15 -29.31 -14.76 -0.89
N LEU A 16 -28.92 -15.89 -1.46
CA LEU A 16 -27.70 -16.59 -1.06
C LEU A 16 -26.50 -16.05 -1.83
N GLY A 17 -25.65 -15.34 -1.10
CA GLY A 17 -24.25 -15.12 -1.49
C GLY A 17 -24.00 -13.83 -2.26
N GLN A 18 -24.23 -12.67 -1.63
CA GLN A 18 -23.39 -11.53 -1.99
C GLN A 18 -21.96 -11.88 -1.55
N PRO A 19 -20.97 -11.95 -2.46
CA PRO A 19 -19.58 -12.06 -2.06
C PRO A 19 -19.27 -10.90 -1.12
N ALA A 20 -18.46 -11.17 -0.09
CA ALA A 20 -18.01 -10.18 0.88
C ALA A 20 -17.67 -8.88 0.14
N ALA A 21 -18.43 -7.82 0.43
CA ALA A 21 -18.33 -6.55 -0.25
C ALA A 21 -16.86 -6.17 -0.41
N ALA A 22 -16.45 -5.79 -1.63
CA ALA A 22 -15.15 -5.22 -1.91
C ALA A 22 -14.84 -4.21 -0.79
N GLN A 23 -13.81 -4.53 -0.02
CA GLN A 23 -13.37 -3.70 1.09
C GLN A 23 -12.82 -2.45 0.41
N GLY A 24 -13.56 -1.34 0.49
CA GLY A 24 -13.43 -0.24 -0.47
C GLY A 24 -12.07 0.48 -0.45
N ASP A 25 -12.02 1.63 -1.10
CA ASP A 25 -10.79 2.42 -1.19
C ASP A 25 -10.62 3.35 0.01
N GLY A 26 -9.39 3.81 0.22
CA GLY A 26 -9.08 4.81 1.24
C GLY A 26 -7.66 4.76 1.72
N GLN A 27 -7.41 5.47 2.83
CA GLN A 27 -6.08 5.58 3.41
C GLN A 27 -6.06 5.33 4.91
N LEU A 28 -4.93 4.82 5.39
CA LEU A 28 -4.52 4.77 6.79
C LEU A 28 -3.21 5.55 6.94
N VAL A 29 -3.19 6.52 7.84
CA VAL A 29 -1.99 7.29 8.18
C VAL A 29 -1.51 6.85 9.56
N LEU A 30 -0.23 6.51 9.68
CA LEU A 30 0.41 6.07 10.91
C LEU A 30 1.61 6.96 11.24
N GLU A 31 1.83 7.19 12.54
CA GLU A 31 2.98 7.89 13.08
C GLU A 31 3.91 6.89 13.78
N PRO A 32 5.06 6.53 13.19
CA PRO A 32 5.94 5.51 13.73
C PRO A 32 6.75 6.01 14.92
N LYS A 33 6.97 5.14 15.93
CA LYS A 33 7.96 5.33 17.01
C LYS A 33 9.39 5.24 16.47
N SER A 34 9.62 4.31 15.55
CA SER A 34 10.88 4.19 14.81
C SER A 34 10.57 3.91 13.35
N CYS A 35 11.37 4.48 12.46
CA CYS A 35 11.26 4.23 11.03
C CYS A 35 12.62 4.35 10.38
N GLN A 36 12.93 3.43 9.47
CA GLN A 36 14.12 3.49 8.63
C GLN A 36 13.74 3.05 7.22
N ARG A 37 14.33 3.72 6.23
CA ARG A 37 14.19 3.35 4.83
C ARG A 37 15.52 3.49 4.12
N SER A 38 15.74 2.66 3.11
CA SER A 38 16.92 2.74 2.29
C SER A 38 16.72 2.24 0.88
N ARG A 39 17.47 2.87 -0.04
CA ARG A 39 17.76 2.36 -1.38
C ARG A 39 19.25 2.13 -1.55
N MET A 40 19.64 0.95 -2.02
CA MET A 40 21.00 0.62 -2.45
C MET A 40 21.02 0.46 -3.98
N MET A 41 21.97 1.10 -4.64
CA MET A 41 22.19 0.97 -6.09
C MET A 41 23.57 0.36 -6.30
N ASN A 42 23.62 -0.96 -6.53
CA ASN A 42 24.81 -1.80 -6.35
C ASN A 42 25.28 -1.82 -4.87
N LYS A 43 25.97 -2.89 -4.42
CA LYS A 43 26.31 -3.16 -3.01
C LYS A 43 27.10 -2.05 -2.27
N LEU A 44 27.49 -0.97 -2.95
CA LEU A 44 28.41 0.05 -2.47
C LEU A 44 27.86 1.48 -2.44
N LYS A 45 26.70 1.79 -3.03
CA LYS A 45 26.17 3.16 -3.07
C LYS A 45 24.82 3.29 -2.37
N ARG A 46 24.83 4.05 -1.28
CA ARG A 46 23.67 4.60 -0.58
C ARG A 46 23.25 5.93 -1.24
N GLN A 47 21.95 6.18 -1.40
CA GLN A 47 21.34 7.27 -2.20
C GLN A 47 20.39 8.14 -1.33
N PRO A 48 19.94 9.34 -1.79
CA PRO A 48 19.36 10.41 -0.95
C PRO A 48 17.95 10.15 -0.34
N ASN A 49 17.37 8.97 -0.49
CA ASN A 49 16.10 8.58 0.15
C ASN A 49 16.35 7.59 1.29
N GLN A 50 17.18 8.00 2.23
CA GLN A 50 17.63 7.18 3.35
C GLN A 50 17.40 7.86 4.69
N GLY A 51 17.27 7.02 5.72
CA GLY A 51 17.19 7.48 7.10
C GLY A 51 15.76 7.48 7.65
N PRO A 52 15.49 8.28 8.69
CA PRO A 52 14.23 8.23 9.39
C PRO A 52 13.07 8.73 8.53
N CYS A 53 11.88 8.18 8.78
CA CYS A 53 10.63 8.71 8.25
C CYS A 53 9.74 9.19 9.40
N ALA A 54 8.87 10.15 9.10
CA ALA A 54 7.97 10.77 10.06
C ALA A 54 6.55 10.18 10.01
N ARG A 55 6.15 9.62 8.87
CA ARG A 55 4.80 9.06 8.65
C ARG A 55 4.88 7.86 7.72
N VAL A 56 3.99 6.90 7.95
CA VAL A 56 3.71 5.81 7.02
C VAL A 56 2.26 5.95 6.57
N VAL A 57 2.02 5.89 5.26
CA VAL A 57 0.68 5.94 4.67
C VAL A 57 0.43 4.65 3.93
N LEU A 58 -0.68 3.97 4.26
CA LEU A 58 -1.20 2.84 3.51
C LEU A 58 -2.40 3.34 2.72
N GLU A 59 -2.30 3.31 1.40
CA GLU A 59 -3.40 3.66 0.50
C GLU A 59 -3.88 2.39 -0.20
N GLN A 60 -5.16 2.09 -0.11
CA GLN A 60 -5.79 0.99 -0.82
C GLN A 60 -6.64 1.52 -1.98
N VAL A 61 -6.39 0.96 -3.16
CA VAL A 61 -7.16 1.19 -4.39
C VAL A 61 -7.58 -0.15 -4.98
N ASP A 62 -8.71 -0.17 -5.68
CA ASP A 62 -9.29 -1.36 -6.31
C ASP A 62 -9.51 -2.54 -5.34
N GLY A 63 -9.62 -2.23 -4.05
CA GLY A 63 -9.92 -3.18 -2.97
C GLY A 63 -8.87 -4.27 -2.71
N ASN A 64 -7.74 -4.31 -3.42
CA ASN A 64 -6.66 -5.28 -3.16
C ASN A 64 -5.24 -4.79 -3.51
N TYR A 65 -5.11 -3.61 -4.11
CA TYR A 65 -3.81 -3.00 -4.37
C TYR A 65 -3.51 -1.99 -3.27
N ILE A 66 -2.39 -2.17 -2.58
CA ILE A 66 -1.98 -1.30 -1.47
C ILE A 66 -0.63 -0.67 -1.80
N THR A 67 -0.57 0.65 -1.66
CA THR A 67 0.67 1.41 -1.67
C THR A 67 1.10 1.75 -0.25
N VAL A 68 2.31 1.38 0.11
CA VAL A 68 2.96 1.68 1.40
C VAL A 68 3.96 2.81 1.19
N SER A 69 3.64 4.01 1.65
CA SER A 69 4.49 5.20 1.51
C SER A 69 5.15 5.58 2.83
N PHE A 70 6.49 5.64 2.84
CA PHE A 70 7.32 6.12 3.94
C PHE A 70 7.75 7.56 3.66
N LEU A 71 7.16 8.53 4.38
CA LEU A 71 7.39 9.96 4.17
C LEU A 71 8.40 10.50 5.17
N ALA A 72 9.42 11.19 4.68
CA ALA A 72 10.46 11.80 5.49
C ALA A 72 10.61 13.29 5.19
N ARG A 73 11.26 14.00 6.12
CA ARG A 73 11.73 15.36 5.87
C ARG A 73 12.85 15.34 4.83
N GLY A 74 12.86 16.34 3.96
CA GLY A 74 13.91 16.55 2.97
C GLY A 74 15.14 17.21 3.59
N SER A 75 16.17 17.40 2.75
CA SER A 75 17.42 18.05 3.13
C SER A 75 17.29 19.56 3.35
N GLU A 76 16.23 20.16 2.82
CA GLU A 76 15.95 21.59 2.93
C GLU A 76 14.78 21.82 3.87
N ARG A 77 14.71 23.01 4.47
CA ARG A 77 13.61 23.34 5.38
C ARG A 77 12.29 23.35 4.59
N GLY A 78 11.32 22.58 5.07
CA GLY A 78 10.00 22.47 4.45
C GLY A 78 9.92 21.43 3.34
N SER A 79 11.05 20.98 2.78
CA SER A 79 11.02 19.92 1.76
C SER A 79 10.75 18.55 2.40
N SER A 80 10.30 17.61 1.57
CA SER A 80 10.02 16.24 1.97
C SER A 80 10.42 15.26 0.88
N ASN A 81 10.47 13.98 1.20
CA ASN A 81 10.60 12.94 0.20
C ASN A 81 9.91 11.66 0.67
N SER A 82 9.52 10.82 -0.29
CA SER A 82 8.78 9.59 -0.05
C SER A 82 9.42 8.43 -0.78
N LEU A 83 9.46 7.28 -0.11
CA LEU A 83 9.62 5.97 -0.74
C LEU A 83 8.28 5.26 -0.67
N SER A 84 7.72 4.89 -1.81
CA SER A 84 6.47 4.13 -1.90
C SER A 84 6.71 2.76 -2.52
N LEU A 85 6.09 1.73 -1.93
CA LEU A 85 6.14 0.36 -2.40
C LEU A 85 4.70 -0.11 -2.64
N GLY A 86 4.39 -0.48 -3.87
CA GLY A 86 3.05 -0.87 -4.32
C GLY A 86 2.98 -2.36 -4.61
N GLY A 87 1.85 -2.98 -4.25
CA GLY A 87 1.65 -4.40 -4.46
C GLY A 87 0.22 -4.87 -4.20
N THR A 88 -0.02 -6.14 -4.47
CA THR A 88 -1.32 -6.79 -4.28
C THR A 88 -1.35 -7.62 -3.00
N THR A 89 -2.54 -7.77 -2.42
CA THR A 89 -2.79 -8.65 -1.29
C THR A 89 -4.02 -9.53 -1.53
N THR A 90 -4.07 -10.67 -0.87
CA THR A 90 -5.28 -11.50 -0.76
C THR A 90 -6.16 -11.09 0.43
N THR A 91 -5.65 -10.27 1.34
CA THR A 91 -6.34 -9.82 2.56
C THR A 91 -6.31 -8.29 2.59
N PRO A 92 -7.34 -7.61 2.09
CA PRO A 92 -7.34 -6.15 2.02
C PRO A 92 -7.46 -5.48 3.40
N LEU A 93 -7.20 -4.17 3.42
CA LEU A 93 -7.53 -3.31 4.54
C LEU A 93 -9.05 -3.18 4.68
N SER A 94 -9.51 -3.00 5.92
CA SER A 94 -10.91 -2.66 6.16
C SER A 94 -11.12 -1.16 5.98
N CYS A 95 -11.70 -0.76 4.84
CA CYS A 95 -11.92 0.64 4.51
C CYS A 95 -13.41 1.01 4.57
N ARG A 96 -13.71 2.15 5.21
CA ARG A 96 -15.04 2.77 5.24
C ARG A 96 -14.89 4.29 5.14
N LEU A 97 -15.67 4.91 4.24
CA LEU A 97 -15.67 6.36 4.01
C LEU A 97 -14.24 6.91 3.80
N ASN A 98 -13.48 6.28 2.89
CA ASN A 98 -12.09 6.63 2.55
C ASN A 98 -11.07 6.53 3.71
N LYS A 99 -11.44 5.88 4.81
CA LYS A 99 -10.56 5.62 5.95
C LYS A 99 -10.36 4.13 6.10
N CYS A 100 -9.11 3.69 6.03
CA CYS A 100 -8.73 2.30 6.16
C CYS A 100 -8.24 1.97 7.57
N ARG A 101 -8.32 0.69 7.92
CA ARG A 101 -7.80 0.13 9.18
C ARG A 101 -7.03 -1.15 8.88
N LEU A 102 -5.85 -1.25 9.49
CA LEU A 102 -5.06 -2.47 9.55
C LEU A 102 -5.32 -3.11 10.92
N SER A 103 -6.21 -4.11 10.95
CA SER A 103 -6.62 -4.77 12.20
C SER A 103 -5.98 -6.14 12.39
N GLN A 104 -5.45 -6.73 11.32
CA GLN A 104 -4.79 -8.02 11.33
C GLN A 104 -3.53 -7.96 10.45
N PRO A 105 -2.52 -8.80 10.72
CA PRO A 105 -1.38 -8.92 9.84
C PRO A 105 -1.81 -9.29 8.41
N LEU A 106 -1.18 -8.67 7.43
CA LEU A 106 -1.35 -9.01 6.02
C LEU A 106 -0.02 -9.00 5.28
N GLN A 107 -0.01 -9.69 4.14
CA GLN A 107 1.12 -9.79 3.24
C GLN A 107 0.83 -9.03 1.95
N LEU A 108 1.81 -8.27 1.47
CA LEU A 108 1.82 -7.72 0.12
C LEU A 108 2.87 -8.39 -0.75
N GLU A 109 2.48 -8.67 -1.98
CA GLU A 109 3.39 -9.02 -3.07
C GLU A 109 3.63 -7.77 -3.92
N LEU A 110 4.86 -7.27 -3.91
CA LEU A 110 5.22 -5.99 -4.51
C LEU A 110 5.51 -6.13 -5.99
N ASP A 111 5.01 -5.17 -6.78
CA ASP A 111 5.29 -5.02 -8.22
C ASP A 111 5.88 -3.64 -8.58
N ASN A 112 5.86 -2.69 -7.64
CA ASN A 112 6.24 -1.31 -7.89
C ASN A 112 7.06 -0.71 -6.74
N ALA A 113 8.04 0.12 -7.10
CA ALA A 113 8.70 1.05 -6.19
C ALA A 113 8.72 2.45 -6.80
N LYS A 114 8.37 3.47 -6.02
CA LYS A 114 8.37 4.88 -6.44
C LYS A 114 9.11 5.74 -5.43
N GLU A 115 10.00 6.60 -5.91
CA GLU A 115 10.65 7.64 -5.13
C GLU A 115 10.30 9.02 -5.67
N VAL A 116 10.00 9.94 -4.74
CA VAL A 116 9.64 11.32 -5.05
C VAL A 116 10.24 12.24 -3.99
N ALA A 117 10.85 13.35 -4.42
CA ALA A 117 11.16 14.48 -3.57
C ALA A 117 10.16 15.61 -3.84
N TYR A 118 9.81 16.35 -2.79
CA TYR A 118 8.94 17.51 -2.82
C TYR A 118 9.68 18.71 -2.26
N ASP A 119 9.52 19.88 -2.87
CA ASP A 119 10.03 21.14 -2.33
C ASP A 119 9.22 21.63 -1.11
N SER A 120 9.53 22.84 -0.63
CA SER A 120 8.84 23.46 0.52
C SER A 120 7.38 23.82 0.27
N GLU A 121 6.95 23.87 -0.99
CA GLU A 121 5.57 24.13 -1.39
C GLU A 121 4.80 22.81 -1.57
N GLY A 122 5.47 21.66 -1.39
CA GLY A 122 4.90 20.34 -1.58
C GLY A 122 4.81 19.93 -3.05
N ILE A 123 5.50 20.64 -3.94
CA ILE A 123 5.54 20.33 -5.38
C ILE A 123 6.65 19.32 -5.63
N GLU A 124 6.39 18.33 -6.47
CA GLU A 124 7.40 17.33 -6.87
C GLU A 124 8.61 18.05 -7.48
N SER A 125 9.74 18.03 -6.78
CA SER A 125 10.98 18.72 -7.18
C SER A 125 11.94 17.81 -7.96
N SER A 126 11.60 16.53 -8.07
CA SER A 126 12.32 15.52 -8.84
C SER A 126 11.35 14.79 -9.77
N LEU A 127 11.80 14.41 -10.98
CA LEU A 127 11.04 13.49 -11.82
C LEU A 127 10.69 12.22 -11.02
N PRO A 128 9.40 11.85 -10.91
CA PRO A 128 8.99 10.65 -10.21
C PRO A 128 9.74 9.45 -10.77
N SER A 129 10.58 8.86 -9.94
CA SER A 129 11.34 7.71 -10.35
C SER A 129 10.56 6.49 -9.89
N ALA A 130 9.83 5.90 -10.83
CA ALA A 130 9.07 4.68 -10.62
C ALA A 130 9.76 3.52 -11.34
N TRP A 131 9.85 2.38 -10.68
CA TRP A 131 10.49 1.19 -11.21
C TRP A 131 9.60 -0.03 -11.01
N PRO A 132 9.52 -0.93 -12.01
CA PRO A 132 9.12 -2.30 -11.75
C PRO A 132 10.04 -2.90 -10.70
N ALA A 133 9.45 -3.40 -9.62
CA ALA A 133 10.16 -3.98 -8.50
C ALA A 133 9.45 -5.25 -8.05
N VAL A 134 10.19 -6.23 -7.55
CA VAL A 134 9.64 -7.47 -7.01
C VAL A 134 10.10 -7.63 -5.58
N GLY A 135 9.19 -8.02 -4.71
CA GLY A 135 9.47 -8.09 -3.28
C GLY A 135 8.21 -8.33 -2.48
N SER A 136 8.30 -8.06 -1.18
CA SER A 136 7.19 -8.33 -0.28
C SER A 136 7.18 -7.32 0.88
N CYS A 137 5.99 -7.06 1.43
CA CYS A 137 5.84 -6.36 2.70
C CYS A 137 4.98 -7.16 3.68
N GLN A 138 5.44 -7.26 4.92
CA GLN A 138 4.63 -7.69 6.05
C GLN A 138 4.08 -6.44 6.75
N LEU A 139 2.75 -6.31 6.80
CA LEU A 139 2.09 -5.21 7.50
C LEU A 139 1.35 -5.76 8.72
N SER A 140 1.63 -5.24 9.91
CA SER A 140 0.86 -5.49 11.12
C SER A 140 0.57 -4.17 11.87
N PRO A 141 -0.37 -4.17 12.84
CA PRO A 141 -0.60 -3.00 13.69
C PRO A 141 0.65 -2.54 14.46
N GLU A 142 1.59 -3.44 14.75
CA GLU A 142 2.79 -3.19 15.55
C GLU A 142 3.99 -2.78 14.70
N ALA A 143 4.11 -3.35 13.49
CA ALA A 143 5.27 -3.12 12.64
C ALA A 143 4.95 -3.29 11.15
N ILE A 144 5.73 -2.60 10.33
CA ILE A 144 5.77 -2.77 8.88
C ILE A 144 7.20 -3.08 8.49
N SER A 145 7.41 -4.11 7.68
CA SER A 145 8.70 -4.44 7.07
C SER A 145 8.52 -4.74 5.60
N CYS A 146 9.33 -4.11 4.77
CA CYS A 146 9.25 -4.18 3.33
C CYS A 146 10.63 -4.38 2.72
N SER A 147 10.71 -5.26 1.72
CA SER A 147 11.90 -5.43 0.89
C SER A 147 11.51 -5.59 -0.57
N ALA A 148 12.22 -4.90 -1.46
CA ALA A 148 11.98 -4.98 -2.89
C ALA A 148 13.27 -4.85 -3.69
N ARG A 149 13.29 -5.39 -4.90
CA ARG A 149 14.41 -5.25 -5.84
C ARG A 149 13.91 -4.97 -7.25
N SER A 150 14.62 -4.13 -7.99
CA SER A 150 14.38 -3.92 -9.42
C SER A 150 15.25 -4.83 -10.28
N MET A 151 14.90 -4.95 -11.56
CA MET A 151 15.75 -5.61 -12.56
C MET A 151 17.13 -4.94 -12.72
N PHE A 152 17.22 -3.65 -12.38
CA PHE A 152 18.46 -2.86 -12.45
C PHE A 152 19.31 -2.94 -11.17
N LYS A 153 19.07 -3.96 -10.31
CA LYS A 153 19.81 -4.19 -9.06
C LYS A 153 19.72 -3.05 -8.04
N ALA A 154 18.69 -2.21 -8.13
CA ALA A 154 18.31 -1.36 -7.01
C ALA A 154 17.58 -2.21 -5.97
N GLU A 155 17.95 -2.08 -4.71
CA GLU A 155 17.33 -2.78 -3.57
C GLU A 155 16.75 -1.76 -2.62
N TRP A 156 15.50 -1.98 -2.21
CA TRP A 156 14.80 -1.18 -1.21
C TRP A 156 14.55 -1.98 0.04
N GLN A 157 14.75 -1.34 1.18
CA GLN A 157 14.36 -1.85 2.50
C GLN A 157 13.69 -0.73 3.27
N ALA A 158 12.56 -1.00 3.89
CA ALA A 158 11.87 -0.04 4.73
C ALA A 158 11.18 -0.73 5.90
N GLU A 159 11.37 -0.18 7.08
CA GLU A 159 10.89 -0.74 8.34
C GLU A 159 10.32 0.37 9.22
N ALA A 160 9.20 0.09 9.89
CA ALA A 160 8.59 0.99 10.85
C ALA A 160 7.98 0.21 12.02
N SER A 161 8.01 0.79 13.22
CA SER A 161 7.33 0.26 14.41
C SER A 161 6.45 1.33 15.06
N PHE A 162 5.36 0.90 15.70
CA PHE A 162 4.28 1.77 16.21
C PHE A 162 4.03 1.63 17.71
#